data_AF-A0A949BJ69-F1
#
_entry.id   AF-A0A949BJ69-F1
#
_cell.length_a   1.000
_cell.length_b   1.000
_cell.length_c   1.000
_cell.angle_alpha   90.00
_cell.angle_beta   90.00
_cell.angle_gamma   90.00
#
_symmetry.space_group_name_H-M   'P 1'
#
loop_
_entity.id
_entity.type
_entity.pdbx_description
1 polymer ?
#
loop_
_entity_poly.entity_id
_entity_poly.type
_entity_poly.pdbx_seq_one_letter_code
_entity_poly.pdbx_strand_id
1 'polypeptide(L)'
;MNKKGFTLIELLIVIAILGILVALILPRFSDVRTDANTKVCVANLRGLASAMATYETKENKDVTWGGAATGADELVTWQYIAAEPFCPYEQTKATPVAYTLVPSAGNVPDKATCPNVGAYADHLWP
;
A
#
# COMPACT_ATOMS: atom_id res chain seq x y z
N MET A 1 -22.28 3.55 -53.81
CA MET A 1 -22.09 3.24 -52.37
C MET A 1 -22.41 4.49 -51.57
N ASN A 2 -23.56 4.55 -50.89
CA ASN A 2 -23.96 5.71 -50.08
C ASN A 2 -23.23 5.67 -48.74
N LYS A 3 -22.13 6.44 -48.64
CA LYS A 3 -21.48 6.71 -47.36
C LYS A 3 -22.29 7.80 -46.66
N LYS A 4 -23.11 7.44 -45.67
CA LYS A 4 -23.68 8.43 -44.73
C LYS A 4 -22.51 9.05 -43.95
N GLY A 5 -22.28 10.34 -44.15
CA GLY A 5 -21.35 11.11 -43.33
C GLY A 5 -21.97 11.38 -41.96
N PHE A 6 -21.13 11.36 -40.92
CA PHE A 6 -21.53 11.75 -39.57
C PHE A 6 -21.92 13.23 -39.59
N THR A 7 -23.10 13.57 -39.09
CA THR A 7 -23.51 14.97 -39.03
C THR A 7 -22.76 15.69 -37.89
N LEU A 8 -22.45 16.97 -38.08
CA LEU A 8 -21.74 17.76 -37.07
C LEU A 8 -22.54 17.83 -35.75
N ILE A 9 -23.87 17.82 -35.85
CA ILE A 9 -24.78 17.81 -34.70
C ILE A 9 -24.78 16.48 -33.95
N GLU A 10 -24.68 15.34 -34.64
CA GLU A 10 -24.51 14.04 -34.00
C GLU A 10 -23.22 13.98 -33.17
N LEU A 11 -22.15 14.63 -33.62
CA LEU A 11 -20.91 14.69 -32.83
C LEU A 11 -21.04 15.61 -31.62
N LEU A 12 -21.71 16.75 -31.80
CA LEU A 12 -21.88 17.76 -30.76
C LEU A 12 -22.66 17.23 -29.56
N ILE A 13 -23.77 16.53 -29.80
CA ILE A 13 -24.57 15.98 -28.69
C ILE A 13 -23.82 14.88 -27.93
N VAL A 14 -22.99 14.10 -28.62
CA VAL A 14 -22.19 13.03 -28.00
C VAL A 14 -21.17 13.60 -27.02
N ILE A 15 -20.39 14.61 -27.43
CA ILE A 15 -19.43 15.23 -26.51
C ILE A 15 -20.11 15.95 -25.34
N ALA A 16 -21.31 16.52 -25.57
CA ALA A 16 -22.10 17.14 -24.51
C ALA A 16 -22.52 16.12 -23.44
N ILE A 17 -23.04 14.95 -23.85
CA ILE A 17 -23.42 13.88 -22.92
C ILE A 17 -22.18 13.29 -22.22
N LEU A 18 -21.08 13.06 -22.95
CA LEU A 18 -19.82 12.57 -22.37
C LEU A 18 -19.28 13.53 -21.29
N GLY A 19 -19.37 14.85 -21.51
CA GLY A 19 -18.98 15.85 -20.52
C GLY A 19 -19.77 15.76 -19.22
N ILE A 20 -21.10 15.58 -19.32
CA ILE A 20 -21.99 15.41 -18.14
C ILE A 20 -21.61 14.15 -17.36
N LEU A 21 -21.37 13.02 -18.05
CA LEU A 21 -20.98 11.76 -17.40
C LEU A 21 -19.65 11.89 -16.66
N VAL A 22 -18.63 12.48 -17.29
CA VAL A 22 -17.30 12.64 -16.67
C VAL A 22 -17.37 13.57 -15.45
N ALA A 23 -18.16 14.65 -15.50
CA ALA A 23 -18.32 15.58 -14.39
C ALA A 23 -18.86 14.90 -13.11
N LEU A 24 -19.73 13.89 -13.25
CA LEU A 24 -20.26 13.12 -12.12
C LEU A 24 -19.29 12.07 -11.58
N ILE A 25 -18.43 11.52 -12.45
CA ILE A 25 -17.51 10.43 -12.11
C ILE A 25 -16.22 10.93 -11.45
N LEU A 26 -15.66 12.04 -11.93
CA LEU A 26 -14.38 12.57 -11.47
C LEU A 26 -14.25 12.80 -9.95
N PRO A 27 -15.20 13.40 -9.22
CA PRO A 27 -15.00 13.71 -7.79
C PRO A 27 -14.75 12.44 -6.96
N ARG A 28 -15.40 11.33 -7.32
CA ARG A 28 -15.26 10.05 -6.59
C ARG A 28 -13.96 9.30 -6.89
N PHE A 29 -13.26 9.63 -7.97
CA PHE A 29 -12.07 8.89 -8.38
C PHE A 29 -10.88 9.09 -7.44
N SER A 30 -10.79 10.26 -6.79
CA SER A 30 -9.72 10.58 -5.84
C SER A 30 -9.76 9.71 -4.59
N ASP A 31 -10.93 9.54 -3.98
CA ASP A 31 -11.14 8.74 -2.77
C ASP A 31 -10.95 7.23 -3.03
N VAL A 32 -11.34 6.74 -4.20
CA VAL A 32 -11.14 5.33 -4.56
C VAL A 32 -9.64 5.01 -4.68
N ARG A 33 -8.83 5.97 -5.15
CA ARG A 33 -7.38 5.78 -5.26
C ARG A 33 -6.72 5.71 -3.90
N THR A 34 -7.11 6.58 -2.97
CA THR A 34 -6.58 6.56 -1.61
C THR A 34 -6.99 5.29 -0.87
N ASP A 35 -8.25 4.85 -0.97
CA ASP A 35 -8.73 3.59 -0.38
C ASP A 35 -8.07 2.34 -0.99
N ALA A 36 -7.80 2.33 -2.30
CA ALA A 36 -7.05 1.25 -2.92
C ALA A 36 -5.60 1.19 -2.40
N ASN A 37 -4.95 2.34 -2.24
CA ASN A 37 -3.60 2.44 -1.72
C ASN A 37 -3.51 2.01 -0.25
N THR A 38 -4.48 2.37 0.59
CA THR A 38 -4.52 1.93 2.00
C THR A 38 -4.69 0.42 2.11
N LYS A 39 -5.59 -0.19 1.33
CA LYS A 39 -5.78 -1.65 1.29
C LYS A 39 -4.50 -2.41 0.93
N VAL A 40 -3.74 -1.90 -0.05
CA VAL A 40 -2.44 -2.48 -0.43
C VAL A 40 -1.43 -2.36 0.71
N CYS A 41 -1.34 -1.18 1.34
CA CYS A 41 -0.44 -0.99 2.49
C CYS A 41 -0.80 -1.93 3.66
N VAL A 42 -2.09 -2.13 3.97
CA VAL A 42 -2.55 -3.09 5.00
C VAL A 42 -2.18 -4.54 4.64
N ALA A 43 -2.35 -4.95 3.39
CA ALA A 43 -1.97 -6.30 2.95
C ALA A 43 -0.46 -6.55 3.10
N ASN A 44 0.36 -5.56 2.77
CA ASN A 44 1.81 -5.63 2.94
C ASN A 44 2.22 -5.71 4.42
N LEU A 45 1.57 -4.92 5.29
CA LEU A 45 1.79 -4.95 6.74
C LEU A 45 1.48 -6.33 7.34
N ARG A 46 0.39 -6.99 6.90
CA ARG A 46 0.07 -8.37 7.29
C ARG A 46 1.14 -9.37 6.85
N GLY A 47 1.64 -9.22 5.63
CA GLY A 47 2.73 -10.06 5.12
C GLY A 47 3.99 -9.95 6.00
N LEU A 48 4.37 -8.72 6.35
CA LEU A 48 5.51 -8.47 7.23
C LEU A 48 5.29 -9.03 8.64
N ALA A 49 4.11 -8.83 9.24
CA ALA A 49 3.78 -9.38 10.55
C ALA A 49 3.87 -10.92 10.56
N SER A 50 3.38 -11.59 9.51
CA SER A 50 3.48 -13.05 9.40
C SER A 50 4.93 -13.53 9.25
N ALA A 51 5.77 -12.79 8.53
CA ALA A 51 7.18 -13.10 8.38
C ALA A 51 7.94 -12.95 9.70
N MET A 52 7.66 -11.88 10.46
CA MET A 52 8.24 -11.67 11.79
C MET A 52 7.83 -12.78 12.76
N ALA A 53 6.54 -13.13 12.82
CA ALA A 53 6.08 -14.23 13.68
C ALA A 53 6.71 -15.59 13.30
N THR A 54 6.94 -15.83 12.01
CA THR A 54 7.63 -17.04 11.53
C THR A 54 9.11 -17.04 11.93
N TYR A 55 9.77 -15.89 11.94
CA TYR A 55 11.14 -15.75 12.44
C TYR A 55 11.19 -16.05 13.94
N GLU A 56 10.33 -15.41 14.73
CA GLU A 56 10.30 -15.58 16.19
C GLU A 56 10.10 -17.04 16.61
N THR A 57 9.17 -17.73 15.93
CA THR A 57 8.89 -19.15 16.19
C THR A 57 10.02 -20.08 15.77
N LYS A 58 10.78 -19.77 14.71
CA LYS A 58 11.89 -20.61 14.24
C LYS A 58 13.17 -20.41 15.03
N GLU A 59 13.52 -19.15 15.29
CA GLU A 59 14.80 -18.80 15.93
C GLU A 59 14.68 -18.80 17.46
N ASN A 60 13.46 -18.92 17.99
CA ASN A 60 13.14 -18.81 19.42
C ASN A 60 13.75 -17.54 20.05
N LYS A 61 13.80 -16.49 19.24
CA LYS A 61 14.31 -15.17 19.54
C LYS A 61 13.25 -14.19 19.11
N ASP A 62 12.88 -13.33 20.05
CA ASP A 62 12.23 -12.08 19.72
C ASP A 62 13.02 -11.40 18.61
N VAL A 63 12.32 -10.75 17.66
CA VAL A 63 13.01 -9.95 16.65
C VAL A 63 13.60 -8.72 17.36
N THR A 64 14.74 -8.87 18.03
CA THR A 64 15.37 -7.76 18.75
C THR A 64 16.15 -6.94 17.74
N TRP A 65 15.49 -5.97 17.11
CA TRP A 65 16.14 -5.03 16.21
C TRP A 65 17.00 -4.08 17.04
N GLY A 66 18.31 -4.28 16.98
CA GLY A 66 19.27 -3.45 17.70
C GLY A 66 19.31 -2.05 17.11
N GLY A 67 18.54 -1.12 17.66
CA GLY A 67 18.76 0.33 17.60
C GLY A 67 18.90 0.94 16.20
N ALA A 68 17.89 1.75 15.83
CA ALA A 68 17.64 2.39 14.53
C ALA A 68 16.80 1.50 13.61
N ALA A 69 15.76 2.09 13.04
CA ALA A 69 14.80 1.44 12.15
C ALA A 69 15.53 0.70 11.02
N THR A 70 15.62 -0.62 11.15
CA THR A 70 16.01 -1.56 10.11
C THR A 70 14.73 -1.95 9.40
N GLY A 71 14.71 -1.76 8.09
CA GLY A 71 13.51 -1.90 7.28
C GLY A 71 13.12 -3.36 7.12
N ALA A 72 12.24 -3.61 6.16
CA ALA A 72 11.92 -4.98 5.74
C ALA A 72 13.13 -5.72 5.10
N ASP A 73 14.29 -5.06 4.97
CA ASP A 73 15.49 -5.55 4.30
C ASP A 73 16.17 -6.74 5.03
N GLU A 74 16.12 -6.79 6.36
CA GLU A 74 16.68 -7.94 7.08
C GLU A 74 15.82 -9.20 6.90
N LEU A 75 14.48 -9.05 6.81
CA LEU A 75 13.57 -10.17 6.51
C LEU A 75 13.81 -10.73 5.10
N VAL A 76 14.24 -9.90 4.15
CA VAL A 76 14.70 -10.35 2.83
C VAL A 76 16.02 -11.08 2.95
N THR A 77 16.97 -10.53 3.70
CA THR A 77 18.30 -11.13 3.92
C THR A 77 18.22 -12.51 4.59
N TRP A 78 17.30 -12.66 5.54
CA TRP A 78 17.02 -13.94 6.22
C TRP A 78 16.06 -14.86 5.44
N GLN A 79 15.65 -14.46 4.23
CA GLN A 79 14.83 -15.26 3.31
C GLN A 79 13.42 -15.60 3.85
N TYR A 80 12.86 -14.77 4.73
CA TYR A 80 11.48 -14.90 5.21
C TYR A 80 10.47 -14.21 4.29
N ILE A 81 10.93 -13.24 3.50
CA ILE A 81 10.19 -12.60 2.41
C ILE A 81 11.05 -12.54 1.16
N ALA A 82 10.42 -12.60 -0.02
CA ALA A 82 11.15 -12.65 -1.30
C ALA A 82 11.68 -11.29 -1.76
N ALA A 83 11.01 -10.21 -1.37
CA ALA A 83 11.38 -8.84 -1.69
C ALA A 83 10.70 -7.89 -0.70
N GLU A 84 11.28 -6.71 -0.50
CA GLU A 84 10.65 -5.68 0.31
C GLU A 84 9.35 -5.21 -0.36
N PRO A 85 8.24 -5.14 0.40
CA PRO A 85 6.98 -4.67 -0.14
C PRO A 85 7.07 -3.19 -0.51
N PHE A 86 6.48 -2.83 -1.65
CA PHE A 86 6.42 -1.45 -2.12
C PHE A 86 5.30 -0.68 -1.40
N CYS A 87 5.55 0.59 -1.07
CA CYS A 87 4.53 1.49 -0.53
C CYS A 87 3.85 2.26 -1.67
N PRO A 88 2.52 2.11 -1.89
CA PRO A 88 1.82 2.75 -3.01
C PRO A 88 1.68 4.28 -2.87
N TYR A 89 1.97 4.83 -1.68
CA TYR A 89 1.95 6.27 -1.45
C TYR A 89 3.29 6.95 -1.83
N GLU A 90 4.37 6.18 -1.92
CA GLU A 90 5.71 6.74 -2.15
C GLU A 90 6.19 6.44 -3.57
N GLN A 91 6.35 7.47 -4.38
CA GLN A 91 6.61 7.33 -5.82
C GLN A 91 8.10 7.22 -6.17
N THR A 92 9.00 7.33 -5.20
CA THR A 92 10.45 7.30 -5.44
C THR A 92 11.14 6.32 -4.50
N LYS A 93 11.79 5.30 -5.07
CA LYS A 93 12.69 4.33 -4.41
C LYS A 93 13.89 4.94 -3.64
N ALA A 94 14.05 6.26 -3.64
CA ALA A 94 15.29 6.94 -3.23
C ALA A 94 15.44 7.10 -1.71
N THR A 95 14.34 7.08 -0.98
CA THR A 95 14.31 6.92 0.48
C THR A 95 13.17 5.95 0.74
N PRO A 96 13.43 4.67 1.01
CA PRO A 96 12.36 3.81 1.43
C PRO A 96 11.93 4.36 2.78
N VAL A 97 10.79 5.06 2.87
CA VAL A 97 10.02 4.99 4.11
C VAL A 97 9.34 3.62 4.05
N ALA A 98 10.21 2.61 4.09
CA ALA A 98 9.89 1.21 4.25
C ALA A 98 8.94 1.14 5.44
N TYR A 99 8.03 0.18 5.37
CA TYR A 99 7.23 -0.19 6.52
C TYR A 99 8.15 -0.25 7.74
N THR A 100 8.01 0.72 8.65
CA THR A 100 8.96 0.85 9.75
C THR A 100 8.48 -0.06 10.86
N LEU A 101 9.40 -0.84 11.38
CA LEU A 101 9.15 -1.68 12.54
C LEU A 101 9.42 -0.79 13.75
N VAL A 102 8.36 -0.47 14.51
CA VAL A 102 8.50 0.37 15.70
C VAL A 102 8.69 -0.56 16.90
N PRO A 103 9.82 -0.47 17.62
CA PRO A 103 10.02 -1.23 18.84
C PRO A 103 9.03 -0.75 19.91
N SER A 104 8.43 -1.70 20.61
CA SER A 104 7.61 -1.42 21.80
C SER A 104 8.49 -1.39 23.05
N ALA A 105 7.90 -1.28 24.24
CA ALA A 105 8.64 -1.28 25.51
C ALA A 105 9.27 -2.66 25.76
N GLY A 106 10.52 -2.82 25.29
CA GLY A 106 11.19 -4.10 25.12
C GLY A 106 11.51 -4.24 23.64
N ASN A 107 12.75 -4.60 23.28
CA ASN A 107 13.28 -4.49 21.92
C ASN A 107 12.56 -5.32 20.82
N VAL A 108 11.33 -5.79 21.05
CA VAL A 108 10.42 -6.45 20.12
C VAL A 108 9.61 -5.44 19.27
N PRO A 109 9.48 -5.67 17.95
CA PRO A 109 8.64 -4.88 17.05
C PRO A 109 7.18 -5.35 17.14
N ASP A 110 6.40 -4.76 18.03
CA ASP A 110 4.97 -5.12 18.13
C ASP A 110 4.13 -4.64 16.93
N LYS A 111 4.72 -3.83 16.04
CA LYS A 111 4.01 -2.95 15.10
C LYS A 111 4.84 -2.71 13.84
N ALA A 112 4.29 -3.05 12.67
CA ALA A 112 4.76 -2.51 11.40
C ALA A 112 3.93 -1.27 11.05
N THR A 113 4.57 -0.18 10.64
CA THR A 113 3.88 1.11 10.38
C THR A 113 4.11 1.61 8.96
N CYS A 114 3.14 2.33 8.43
CA CYS A 114 3.14 2.91 7.08
C CYS A 114 2.76 4.39 7.24
N PRO A 115 3.50 5.35 6.66
CA PRO A 115 3.32 6.79 6.97
C PRO A 115 1.90 7.33 6.81
N ASN A 116 1.07 6.69 5.98
CA ASN A 116 -0.28 7.14 5.63
C ASN A 116 -1.41 6.27 6.19
N VAL A 117 -1.08 5.12 6.77
CA VAL A 117 -2.05 4.18 7.34
C VAL A 117 -1.84 4.03 8.86
N GLY A 118 -0.70 4.51 9.38
CA GLY A 118 -0.34 4.38 10.78
C GLY A 118 0.27 3.00 11.07
N ALA A 119 0.23 2.62 12.35
CA ALA A 119 0.72 1.32 12.82
C ALA A 119 -0.36 0.25 12.58
N TYR A 120 -0.01 -0.86 11.92
CA TYR A 120 -0.85 -2.05 11.86
C TYR A 120 -0.83 -2.72 13.24
N ALA A 121 -1.74 -2.26 14.08
CA ALA A 121 -1.65 -2.40 15.53
C ALA A 121 -2.98 -2.26 16.24
N ASP A 122 -3.83 -1.43 15.66
CA ASP A 122 -5.10 -0.96 16.19
C ASP A 122 -6.25 -1.93 15.88
N HIS A 123 -6.07 -2.88 14.95
CA HIS A 123 -7.04 -3.94 14.73
C HIS A 123 -6.38 -5.29 14.37
N LEU A 124 -6.70 -6.31 15.18
CA LEU A 124 -6.54 -7.76 14.92
C LEU A 124 -5.21 -8.40 15.34
N TRP A 125 -5.04 -8.56 16.66
CA TRP A 125 -4.85 -9.91 17.22
C TRP A 125 -6.12 -10.20 18.05
N PRO A 126 -6.75 -11.38 17.99
CA PRO A 126 -7.62 -11.81 19.09
C PRO A 126 -6.81 -12.01 20.37
#